data_AF-A0AAW9NPT9-F1
#
_entry.id   AF-A0AAW9NPT9-F1
#
_cell.length_a   1.000
_cell.length_b   1.000
_cell.length_c   1.000
_cell.angle_alpha   90.00
_cell.angle_beta   90.00
_cell.angle_gamma   90.00
#
_symmetry.space_group_name_H-M   'P 1'
#
loop_
_entity.id
_entity.type
_entity.pdbx_description
1 polymer ?
#
loop_
_entity_poly.entity_id
_entity_poly.type
_entity_poly.pdbx_seq_one_letter_code
_entity_poly.pdbx_strand_id
1 'polypeptide(L)' 'MNVNGLRGRSKAAQKPHGYAEMESLVKEIFEGQDLSYFEWLHEQHQAFILEFSLKNKGSIASLAKKDGE' A
#
# COMPACT_ATOMS: atom_id res chain seq x y z
N MET A 1 -16.92 -13.31 30.43
CA MET A 1 -15.69 -13.85 29.80
C MET A 1 -15.04 -12.76 28.98
N ASN A 2 -13.74 -12.58 29.14
CA ASN A 2 -12.95 -11.42 28.71
C ASN A 2 -12.42 -11.64 27.28
N VAL A 3 -12.67 -10.72 26.33
CA VAL A 3 -12.14 -10.81 24.95
C VAL A 3 -10.90 -9.93 24.81
N ASN A 4 -9.76 -10.46 25.24
CA ASN A 4 -8.45 -9.86 24.99
C ASN A 4 -8.04 -10.10 23.53
N GLY A 5 -7.85 -8.99 22.80
CA GLY A 5 -6.68 -8.75 21.96
C GLY A 5 -6.40 -9.70 20.81
N LEU A 6 -7.06 -9.47 19.67
CA LEU A 6 -6.47 -9.78 18.37
C LEU A 6 -5.99 -8.47 17.72
N ARG A 7 -4.89 -7.90 18.26
CA ARG A 7 -3.99 -7.10 17.42
C ARG A 7 -3.39 -8.09 16.44
N GLY A 8 -4.06 -8.28 15.31
CA GLY A 8 -3.52 -8.96 14.16
C GLY A 8 -2.22 -8.26 13.82
N ARG A 9 -1.09 -8.85 14.20
CA ARG A 9 0.22 -8.49 13.72
C ARG A 9 0.17 -8.87 12.25
N SER A 10 -0.29 -7.94 11.40
CA SER A 10 -0.16 -8.07 9.96
C SER A 10 1.27 -8.51 9.73
N LYS A 11 1.45 -9.67 9.09
CA LYS A 11 2.78 -10.11 8.67
C LYS A 11 3.30 -8.97 7.81
N ALA A 12 4.14 -8.11 8.38
CA ALA A 12 4.73 -7.01 7.66
C ALA A 12 5.43 -7.67 6.47
N ALA A 13 4.95 -7.38 5.26
CA ALA A 13 5.55 -7.91 4.06
C ALA A 13 7.05 -7.59 4.15
N GLN A 14 7.88 -8.61 3.97
CA GLN A 14 9.31 -8.42 4.11
C GLN A 14 9.75 -7.40 3.05
N LYS A 15 10.25 -6.25 3.51
CA LYS A 15 10.75 -5.21 2.61
C LYS A 15 11.84 -5.83 1.73
N PRO A 16 11.83 -5.59 0.41
CA PRO A 16 12.90 -6.07 -0.48
C PRO A 16 14.28 -5.59 -0.01
N HIS A 17 15.32 -6.34 -0.39
CA HIS A 17 16.71 -5.92 -0.16
C HIS A 17 16.96 -4.54 -0.78
N GLY A 18 17.63 -3.63 -0.06
CA GLY A 18 17.91 -2.26 -0.52
C GLY A 18 16.77 -1.26 -0.29
N TYR A 19 15.62 -1.69 0.26
CA TYR A 19 14.48 -0.80 0.47
C TYR A 19 14.80 0.31 1.48
N ALA A 20 15.50 0.00 2.58
CA ALA A 20 15.76 0.96 3.64
C ALA A 20 16.71 2.07 3.18
N GLU A 21 17.75 1.69 2.42
CA GLU A 21 18.72 2.61 1.83
C GLU A 21 18.03 3.52 0.81
N MET A 22 17.20 2.96 -0.06
CA MET A 22 16.40 3.73 -1.01
C MET A 22 15.42 4.67 -0.32
N GLU A 23 14.69 4.18 0.70
CA GLU A 23 13.75 4.98 1.49
C GLU A 23 14.45 6.17 2.18
N SER A 24 15.67 5.96 2.71
CA SER A 24 16.47 7.05 3.30
C SER A 24 16.88 8.08 2.27
N LEU A 25 17.43 7.65 1.12
CA LEU A 25 17.86 8.55 0.05
C LEU A 25 16.72 9.42 -0.47
N VAL A 26 15.53 8.84 -0.66
CA VAL A 26 14.36 9.59 -1.13
C VAL A 26 13.93 10.62 -0.09
N LYS A 27 13.93 10.27 1.21
CA LYS A 27 13.60 11.22 2.27
C LYS A 27 14.55 12.42 2.29
N GLU A 28 15.85 12.17 2.18
CA GLU A 28 16.88 13.23 2.14
C GLU A 28 16.70 14.16 0.92
N ILE A 29 16.41 13.60 -0.25
CA ILE A 29 16.15 14.37 -1.48
C ILE A 29 14.90 15.26 -1.33
N PHE A 30 13.88 14.75 -0.64
CA PHE A 30 12.60 15.44 -0.46
C PHE A 30 12.70 16.55 0.58
N GLU A 31 13.39 16.30 1.69
CA GLU A 31 13.71 17.32 2.68
C GLU A 31 14.48 18.49 2.06
N GLY A 32 15.46 18.21 1.18
CA GLY A 32 16.18 19.23 0.43
C GLY A 32 15.34 20.05 -0.55
N GLN A 33 14.11 19.62 -0.86
CA GLN A 33 13.16 20.29 -1.76
C GLN A 33 11.94 20.85 -1.03
N ASP A 34 11.90 20.82 0.31
CA ASP A 34 10.72 21.17 1.11
C ASP A 34 9.47 20.35 0.73
N LEU A 35 9.68 19.08 0.39
CA LEU A 35 8.63 18.11 0.04
C LEU A 35 8.49 17.05 1.14
N SER A 36 7.26 16.57 1.36
CA SER A 36 7.00 15.46 2.28
C SER A 36 7.04 14.12 1.56
N TYR A 37 7.99 13.26 1.94
CA TYR A 37 8.07 11.88 1.45
C TYR A 37 6.75 11.11 1.67
N PHE A 38 6.10 11.29 2.82
CA PHE A 38 4.89 10.54 3.16
C PHE A 38 3.66 11.02 2.40
N GLU A 39 3.56 12.32 2.08
CA GLU A 39 2.48 12.86 1.26
C GLU A 39 2.60 12.34 -0.17
N TRP A 40 3.79 12.42 -0.76
CA TRP A 40 4.04 11.86 -2.09
C TRP A 40 3.78 10.36 -2.14
N LEU A 41 4.23 9.61 -1.13
CA LEU A 41 3.98 8.17 -1.06
C LEU A 41 2.48 7.87 -0.99
N HIS A 42 1.71 8.69 -0.27
CA HIS A 42 0.25 8.58 -0.20
C HIS A 42 -0.39 8.82 -1.58
N GLU A 43 0.02 9.87 -2.29
CA GLU A 43 -0.49 10.19 -3.63
C GLU A 43 -0.20 9.07 -4.64
N GLN A 44 1.03 8.54 -4.65
CA GLN A 44 1.39 7.42 -5.52
C GLN A 44 0.56 6.17 -5.23
N HIS A 45 0.32 5.89 -3.94
CA HIS A 45 -0.50 4.76 -3.53
C HIS A 45 -1.96 4.90 -4.00
N GLN A 46 -2.55 6.09 -3.88
CA GLN A 46 -3.90 6.37 -4.37
C GLN A 46 -4.00 6.21 -5.89
N ALA A 47 -3.04 6.77 -6.63
CA ALA A 47 -2.98 6.66 -8.09
C ALA A 47 -2.88 5.20 -8.53
N PHE A 48 -2.02 4.41 -7.87
CA PHE A 48 -1.87 2.99 -8.16
C PHE A 48 -3.15 2.19 -7.88
N ILE A 49 -3.81 2.41 -6.74
CA ILE A 49 -5.07 1.74 -6.41
C ILE A 49 -6.14 2.05 -7.44
N LEU A 50 -6.27 3.33 -7.83
CA LEU A 50 -7.25 3.74 -8.82
C LEU A 50 -7.00 3.06 -10.16
N GLU A 51 -5.77 3.11 -10.65
CA GLU A 51 -5.36 2.48 -11.90
C GLU A 51 -5.58 0.96 -11.87
N PHE A 52 -5.15 0.31 -10.78
CA PHE A 52 -5.36 -1.12 -10.57
C PHE A 52 -6.85 -1.47 -10.61
N SER A 53 -7.69 -0.71 -9.91
CA SER A 53 -9.13 -0.94 -9.84
C SER A 53 -9.80 -0.78 -11.20
N LEU A 54 -9.41 0.25 -11.97
CA LEU A 54 -9.93 0.48 -13.32
C LEU A 54 -9.51 -0.64 -14.28
N LYS A 55 -8.22 -1.02 -14.28
CA LYS A 55 -7.68 -2.10 -15.12
C LYS A 55 -8.33 -3.45 -14.83
N ASN A 56 -8.65 -3.72 -13.56
CA ASN A 56 -9.15 -5.02 -13.12
C ASN A 56 -10.66 -5.06 -12.87
N LYS A 57 -11.40 -3.98 -13.17
CA LYS A 57 -12.85 -3.87 -12.87
C LYS A 57 -13.66 -5.08 -13.36
N GLY A 58 -13.40 -5.54 -14.59
CA GLY A 58 -14.06 -6.70 -15.17
C GLY A 58 -13.75 -7.99 -14.41
N SER A 59 -12.47 -8.27 -14.16
CA SER A 59 -12.02 -9.45 -13.41
C SER A 59 -12.55 -9.47 -11.97
N ILE A 60 -12.52 -8.32 -11.29
CA ILE A 60 -13.08 -8.16 -9.93
C ILE A 60 -14.59 -8.46 -9.95
N ALA A 61 -15.33 -7.90 -10.91
CA ALA A 61 -16.77 -8.13 -11.03
C ALA A 61 -17.11 -9.60 -11.35
N SER A 62 -16.30 -10.27 -12.17
CA SER A 62 -16.45 -11.69 -12.49
C SER A 62 -16.17 -12.60 -11.29
N LEU A 63 -15.21 -12.24 -10.43
CA LEU A 63 -14.96 -12.95 -9.18
C LEU A 63 -16.12 -12.78 -8.19
N ALA A 64 -16.64 -11.56 -8.04
CA ALA A 64 -17.77 -11.28 -7.15
C ALA A 64 -19.07 -12.02 -7.52
N LYS A 65 -19.26 -12.38 -8.80
CA LYS A 65 -20.40 -13.19 -9.24
C LYS A 65 -20.26 -14.67 -8.94
N LYS A 66 -19.04 -15.19 -8.80
CA LYS A 66 -18.77 -16.62 -8.60
C LYS A 66 -19.01 -17.10 -7.17
N ASP A 67 -19.02 -16.19 -6.20
CA ASP A 67 -19.30 -16.50 -4.79
C ASP A 67 -20.80 -16.40 -4.43
N GLY A 68 -21.68 -16.24 -5.43
CA GLY A 68 -23.14 -16.07 -5.26
C GLY A 68 -24.02 -17.14 -5.89
N GLU A 69 -23.44 -18.22 -6.43
CA GLU A 69 -24.14 -19.45 -6.88
C GLU A 69 -23.80 -20.62 -5.94
#